data_AF-A0A1A8INF8-F1
#
_entry.id   AF-A0A1A8INF8-F1
#
_cell.length_a   1.000
_cell.length_b   1.000
_cell.length_c   1.000
_cell.angle_alpha   90.00
_cell.angle_beta   90.00
_cell.angle_gamma   90.00
#
_symmetry.space_group_name_H-M   'P 1'
#
loop_
_entity.id
_entity.type
_entity.pdbx_description
1 polymer ?
#
loop_
_entity_poly.entity_id
_entity_poly.type
_entity_poly.pdbx_seq_one_letter_code
_entity_poly.pdbx_strand_id
1 'polypeptide(L)'
;INLFFSCSQVDAVEAEDRGDLTLKTTKDLGKTFTIIHQDIYSFGYIGAFLFFSVMEDSRSPREMYFSSDQGETFSQALLPSASTEQFYSILDGDEDMLFMHVDNPGDTYFGTMYTSDDRGILFSKSLE
;
A
#
# COMPACT_ATOMS: atom_id res chain seq x y z
N ILE A 1 -2.06 -13.40 17.48
CA ILE A 1 -2.19 -11.95 17.12
C ILE A 1 -1.17 -11.73 16.02
N ASN A 2 -1.60 -11.22 14.88
CA ASN A 2 -0.70 -10.83 13.81
C ASN A 2 -0.52 -9.31 13.86
N LEU A 3 0.72 -8.84 13.88
CA LEU A 3 1.04 -7.41 13.92
C LEU A 3 1.90 -7.06 12.72
N PHE A 4 1.55 -5.95 12.07
CA PHE A 4 2.31 -5.35 10.98
C PHE A 4 2.89 -4.02 11.43
N PHE A 5 4.13 -3.74 11.04
CA PHE A 5 4.78 -2.47 11.31
C PHE A 5 5.87 -2.21 10.27
N SER A 6 6.15 -0.93 10.02
CA SER A 6 7.27 -0.49 9.21
C SER A 6 8.38 0.08 10.10
N CYS A 7 9.62 0.00 9.66
CA CYS A 7 10.75 0.64 10.33
C CYS A 7 11.83 1.06 9.33
N SER A 8 12.56 2.13 9.67
CA SER A 8 13.78 2.55 8.97
C SER A 8 15.03 2.13 9.74
N GLN A 9 16.14 1.88 9.03
CA GLN A 9 17.47 1.71 9.64
C GLN A 9 18.21 3.05 9.84
N VAL A 10 17.73 4.12 9.19
CA VAL A 10 18.22 5.50 9.29
C VAL A 10 17.15 6.37 9.95
N ASP A 11 17.40 7.68 10.11
CA ASP A 11 16.40 8.60 10.66
C ASP A 11 15.06 8.47 9.92
N ALA A 12 14.01 8.14 10.67
CA ALA A 12 12.73 7.70 10.12
C ALA A 12 12.01 8.77 9.29
N VAL A 13 12.23 10.05 9.60
CA VAL A 13 11.56 11.18 8.93
C VAL A 13 12.01 11.29 7.46
N GLU A 14 13.30 11.14 7.17
CA GLU A 14 13.78 11.19 5.79
C GLU A 14 13.49 9.89 5.01
N ALA A 15 13.30 8.78 5.73
CA ALA A 15 13.07 7.48 5.13
C ALA A 15 11.65 7.31 4.59
N GLU A 16 10.65 7.88 5.26
CA GLU A 16 9.26 7.88 4.79
C GLU A 16 9.14 8.57 3.43
N ASP A 17 9.68 9.79 3.29
CA ASP A 17 9.63 10.56 2.05
C ASP A 17 10.38 9.89 0.88
N ARG A 18 11.36 9.03 1.18
CA ARG A 18 12.17 8.30 0.20
C ARG A 18 11.68 6.90 -0.11
N GLY A 19 10.67 6.41 0.60
CA GLY A 19 10.21 5.03 0.45
C GLY A 19 11.20 4.02 0.98
N ASP A 20 12.06 4.38 1.93
CA ASP A 20 13.14 3.50 2.44
C ASP A 20 12.71 2.66 3.66
N LEU A 21 11.41 2.44 3.84
CA LEU A 21 10.93 1.65 4.98
C LEU A 21 10.95 0.16 4.68
N THR A 22 11.16 -0.64 5.72
CA THR A 22 11.00 -2.10 5.68
C THR A 22 9.70 -2.50 6.36
N LEU A 23 8.80 -3.18 5.63
CA LEU A 23 7.58 -3.77 6.17
C LEU A 23 7.89 -5.11 6.84
N LYS A 24 7.42 -5.28 8.09
CA LYS A 24 7.62 -6.49 8.86
C LYS A 24 6.33 -6.96 9.51
N THR A 25 6.29 -8.26 9.80
CA THR A 25 5.24 -8.90 10.59
C THR A 25 5.81 -9.67 11.78
N THR A 26 5.01 -9.79 12.84
CA THR A 26 5.25 -10.71 13.96
C THR A 26 3.97 -11.44 14.34
N LYS A 27 4.08 -12.76 14.53
CA LYS A 27 2.98 -13.64 14.99
C LYS A 27 3.09 -13.98 16.48
N ASP A 28 4.13 -13.49 17.17
CA ASP A 28 4.49 -13.85 18.54
C ASP A 28 4.75 -12.65 19.46
N LEU A 29 4.11 -11.52 19.15
CA LEU A 29 4.19 -10.26 19.91
C LEU A 29 5.61 -9.68 19.98
N GLY A 30 6.34 -9.78 18.87
CA GLY A 30 7.63 -9.13 18.69
C GLY A 30 8.83 -9.94 19.19
N LYS A 31 8.69 -11.25 19.40
CA LYS A 31 9.84 -12.12 19.72
C LYS A 31 10.59 -12.49 18.44
N THR A 32 9.87 -12.74 17.36
CA THR A 32 10.40 -12.99 16.02
C THR A 32 9.72 -12.10 14.99
N PHE A 33 10.45 -11.81 13.93
CA PHE A 33 10.03 -10.91 12.86
C PHE A 33 10.32 -11.54 11.50
N THR A 34 9.38 -11.35 10.56
CA THR A 34 9.56 -11.70 9.15
C THR A 34 9.45 -10.42 8.33
N ILE A 35 10.37 -10.24 7.39
CA ILE A 35 10.31 -9.13 6.42
C ILE A 35 9.30 -9.51 5.35
N ILE A 36 8.36 -8.61 5.07
CA ILE A 36 7.37 -8.76 3.99
C ILE A 36 7.91 -8.10 2.71
N HIS A 37 8.33 -6.85 2.81
CA HIS A 37 8.85 -6.09 1.68
C HIS A 37 9.83 -4.99 2.16
N GLN A 38 10.74 -4.59 1.29
CA GLN A 38 11.63 -3.45 1.48
C GLN A 38 11.16 -2.28 0.60
N ASP A 39 11.77 -1.12 0.72
CA ASP A 39 11.49 0.00 -0.18
C ASP A 39 10.00 0.43 -0.19
N ILE A 40 9.35 0.33 0.98
CA ILE A 40 7.95 0.75 1.15
C ILE A 40 7.87 2.23 1.53
N TYR A 41 6.90 2.93 0.97
CA TYR A 41 6.54 4.28 1.37
C TYR A 41 5.56 4.27 2.55
N SER A 42 4.48 3.51 2.43
CA SER A 42 3.49 3.36 3.48
C SER A 42 2.71 2.06 3.30
N PHE A 43 2.08 1.60 4.36
CA PHE A 43 1.21 0.42 4.36
C PHE A 43 -0.07 0.70 5.16
N GLY A 44 -1.08 -0.12 4.92
CA GLY A 44 -2.25 -0.19 5.77
C GLY A 44 -2.90 -1.56 5.71
N TYR A 45 -3.93 -1.72 6.53
CA TYR A 45 -4.62 -2.99 6.69
C TYR A 45 -6.11 -2.74 6.94
N ILE A 46 -6.96 -3.42 6.17
CA ILE A 46 -8.42 -3.37 6.30
C ILE A 46 -9.00 -4.77 6.07
N GLY A 47 -9.88 -5.23 6.97
CA GLY A 47 -10.44 -6.58 6.88
C GLY A 47 -9.35 -7.64 6.84
N ALA A 48 -9.29 -8.42 5.75
CA ALA A 48 -8.25 -9.43 5.51
C ALA A 48 -7.05 -8.90 4.68
N PHE A 49 -7.17 -7.70 4.11
CA PHE A 49 -6.25 -7.19 3.10
C PHE A 49 -5.15 -6.33 3.73
N LEU A 50 -3.90 -6.72 3.46
CA LEU A 50 -2.72 -5.90 3.65
C LEU A 50 -2.38 -5.22 2.33
N PHE A 51 -2.16 -3.92 2.37
CA PHE A 51 -1.74 -3.15 1.20
C PHE A 51 -0.53 -2.28 1.55
N PHE A 52 0.35 -2.09 0.58
CA PHE A 52 1.52 -1.24 0.75
C PHE A 52 1.92 -0.63 -0.59
N SER A 53 2.52 0.55 -0.50
CA SER A 53 3.06 1.26 -1.65
C SER A 53 4.57 1.13 -1.66
N VAL A 54 5.13 0.81 -2.83
CA VAL A 54 6.57 0.64 -3.05
C VAL A 54 7.07 1.79 -3.90
N MET A 55 8.25 2.31 -3.57
CA MET A 55 8.92 3.34 -4.35
C MET A 55 10.36 2.89 -4.62
N GLU A 56 10.65 2.45 -5.85
CA GLU A 56 11.97 1.89 -6.18
C GLU A 56 13.13 2.90 -5.98
N ASP A 57 12.87 4.18 -6.25
CA ASP A 57 13.80 5.28 -6.04
C ASP A 57 13.04 6.52 -5.56
N SER A 58 13.69 7.44 -4.84
CA SER A 58 13.12 8.71 -4.33
C SER A 58 12.36 9.61 -5.34
N ARG A 59 12.42 9.32 -6.64
CA ARG A 59 11.72 10.06 -7.71
C ARG A 59 10.81 9.18 -8.56
N SER A 60 10.77 7.88 -8.28
CA SER A 60 9.92 6.94 -9.02
C SER A 60 8.48 7.08 -8.54
N PRO A 61 7.50 6.94 -9.45
CA PRO A 61 6.10 6.80 -9.05
C PRO A 61 5.93 5.62 -8.10
N ARG A 62 5.02 5.75 -7.14
CA ARG A 62 4.68 4.69 -6.21
C ARG A 62 3.71 3.71 -6.83
N GLU A 63 4.02 2.43 -6.70
CA GLU A 63 3.19 1.31 -7.15
C GLU A 63 2.50 0.67 -5.94
N MET A 64 1.25 0.26 -6.10
CA MET A 64 0.48 -0.39 -5.03
C MET A 64 0.56 -1.91 -5.12
N TYR A 65 0.78 -2.54 -3.97
CA TYR A 65 0.80 -3.99 -3.79
C TYR A 65 -0.25 -4.42 -2.77
N PHE A 66 -0.82 -5.61 -2.99
CA PHE A 66 -1.88 -6.18 -2.17
C PHE A 66 -1.56 -7.61 -1.77
N SER A 67 -1.97 -7.97 -0.56
CA SER A 67 -1.93 -9.32 -0.02
C SER A 67 -3.24 -9.63 0.70
N SER A 68 -3.86 -10.75 0.33
CA SER A 68 -5.06 -11.30 0.97
C SER A 68 -4.74 -12.41 1.98
N ASP A 69 -3.47 -12.76 2.14
CA ASP A 69 -2.99 -13.85 2.99
C ASP A 69 -2.01 -13.37 4.08
N GLN A 70 -2.19 -12.12 4.52
CA GLN A 70 -1.45 -11.52 5.63
C GLN A 70 0.06 -11.36 5.37
N GLY A 71 0.43 -11.09 4.13
CA GLY A 71 1.81 -10.80 3.71
C GLY A 71 2.63 -12.04 3.37
N GLU A 72 2.00 -13.21 3.19
CA GLU A 72 2.69 -14.43 2.74
C GLU A 72 2.92 -14.40 1.23
N THR A 73 1.94 -13.92 0.46
CA THR A 73 2.05 -13.60 -0.97
C THR A 73 1.46 -12.22 -1.25
N PHE A 74 1.96 -11.58 -2.30
CA PHE A 74 1.48 -10.27 -2.72
C PHE A 74 1.57 -10.11 -4.24
N SER A 75 0.75 -9.21 -4.78
CA SER A 75 0.70 -8.87 -6.20
C SER A 75 0.60 -7.36 -6.38
N GLN A 76 1.24 -6.85 -7.41
CA GLN A 76 1.07 -5.46 -7.83
C GLN A 76 -0.37 -5.28 -8.35
N ALA A 77 -1.05 -4.24 -7.87
CA ALA A 77 -2.37 -3.88 -8.38
C ALA A 77 -2.26 -3.20 -9.74
N LEU A 78 -3.30 -3.40 -10.55
CA LEU A 78 -3.45 -2.71 -11.83
C LEU A 78 -4.08 -1.33 -11.62
N LEU A 79 -3.39 -0.47 -10.87
CA LEU A 79 -3.75 0.93 -10.63
C LEU A 79 -2.75 1.85 -11.33
N PRO A 80 -3.15 3.09 -11.69
CA PRO A 80 -2.20 4.11 -12.10
C PRO A 80 -1.22 4.39 -10.98
N SER A 81 0.06 4.56 -11.33
CA SER A 81 1.09 4.93 -10.37
C SER A 81 0.94 6.37 -9.91
N ALA A 82 1.39 6.65 -8.68
CA ALA A 82 1.18 7.94 -8.02
C ALA A 82 2.53 8.60 -7.72
N SER A 83 2.68 9.87 -8.09
CA SER A 83 3.85 10.67 -7.70
C SER A 83 3.89 10.94 -6.18
N THR A 84 4.97 11.54 -5.70
CA THR A 84 5.11 12.05 -4.31
C THR A 84 4.04 13.06 -3.91
N GLU A 85 3.42 13.74 -4.87
CA GLU A 85 2.38 14.76 -4.62
C GLU A 85 0.95 14.17 -4.67
N GLN A 86 0.79 13.01 -5.31
CA GLN A 86 -0.47 12.28 -5.38
C GLN A 86 -0.61 11.33 -4.18
N PHE A 87 -1.83 10.85 -3.91
CA PHE A 87 -2.09 9.89 -2.85
C PHE A 87 -3.02 8.75 -3.30
N TYR A 88 -2.89 7.64 -2.59
CA TYR A 88 -3.87 6.55 -2.59
C TYR A 88 -4.70 6.66 -1.33
N SER A 89 -6.02 6.52 -1.44
CA SER A 89 -6.89 6.48 -0.28
C SER A 89 -7.84 5.29 -0.39
N ILE A 90 -7.86 4.45 0.64
CA ILE A 90 -8.87 3.42 0.76
C ILE A 90 -10.08 4.04 1.45
N LEU A 91 -11.20 4.04 0.74
CA LEU A 91 -12.43 4.66 1.24
C LEU A 91 -13.27 3.68 2.05
N ASP A 92 -13.40 2.45 1.55
CA ASP A 92 -14.16 1.39 2.19
C ASP A 92 -13.66 0.03 1.68
N GLY A 93 -13.97 -1.03 2.41
CA GLY A 93 -13.57 -2.38 2.04
C GLY A 93 -14.19 -3.43 2.94
N ASP A 94 -14.63 -4.54 2.34
CA ASP A 94 -15.12 -5.72 3.03
C ASP A 94 -14.33 -6.99 2.65
N GLU A 95 -14.91 -8.17 2.83
CA GLU A 95 -14.28 -9.44 2.47
C GLU A 95 -14.20 -9.67 0.95
N ASP A 96 -15.02 -8.96 0.17
CA ASP A 96 -15.22 -9.19 -1.27
C ASP A 96 -14.62 -8.08 -2.15
N MET A 97 -14.57 -6.83 -1.69
CA MET A 97 -14.07 -5.73 -2.53
C MET A 97 -13.51 -4.56 -1.74
N LEU A 98 -12.60 -3.83 -2.40
CA LEU A 98 -12.00 -2.59 -1.91
C LEU A 98 -12.38 -1.42 -2.82
N PHE A 99 -12.70 -0.29 -2.19
CA PHE A 99 -12.89 1.00 -2.85
C PHE A 99 -11.63 1.85 -2.69
N MET A 100 -10.94 2.07 -3.81
CA MET A 100 -9.70 2.83 -3.88
C MET A 100 -9.94 4.16 -4.59
N HIS A 101 -9.50 5.25 -3.98
CA HIS A 101 -9.36 6.54 -4.63
C HIS A 101 -7.89 6.75 -5.01
N VAL A 102 -7.65 7.10 -6.28
CA VAL A 102 -6.33 7.50 -6.78
C VAL A 102 -6.41 8.95 -7.19
N ASP A 103 -5.58 9.79 -6.58
CA ASP A 103 -5.53 11.21 -6.90
C ASP A 103 -5.08 11.45 -8.36
N ASN A 104 -5.70 12.41 -9.04
CA ASN A 104 -5.30 12.75 -10.41
C ASN A 104 -4.04 13.63 -10.38
N PRO A 105 -3.16 13.53 -11.39
CA PRO A 105 -1.95 14.36 -11.43
C PRO A 105 -2.29 15.86 -11.53
N GLY A 106 -1.61 16.67 -10.71
CA GLY A 106 -1.79 18.12 -10.59
C GLY A 106 -2.79 18.54 -9.52
N ASP A 107 -2.85 19.85 -9.21
CA ASP A 107 -3.72 20.42 -8.17
C ASP A 107 -5.20 20.47 -8.59
N THR A 108 -5.76 19.31 -8.88
CA THR A 108 -7.14 19.16 -9.37
C THR A 108 -8.14 19.05 -8.23
N TYR A 109 -7.70 18.63 -7.03
CA TYR A 109 -8.53 18.34 -5.85
C TYR A 109 -9.57 17.21 -6.03
N PHE A 110 -9.50 16.45 -7.13
CA PHE A 110 -10.34 15.29 -7.37
C PHE A 110 -9.50 14.16 -7.98
N GLY A 111 -9.97 12.92 -7.83
CA GLY A 111 -9.29 11.75 -8.36
C GLY A 111 -10.27 10.73 -8.89
N THR A 112 -9.74 9.60 -9.32
CA THR A 112 -10.54 8.53 -9.92
C THR A 112 -10.83 7.45 -8.89
N MET A 113 -12.09 7.00 -8.83
CA MET A 113 -12.49 5.87 -8.00
C MET A 113 -12.33 4.55 -8.74
N TYR A 114 -11.79 3.56 -8.05
CA TYR A 114 -11.60 2.20 -8.52
C TYR A 114 -12.19 1.20 -7.54
N THR A 115 -12.79 0.13 -8.06
CA THR A 115 -13.26 -1.02 -7.27
C THR A 115 -12.46 -2.25 -7.63
N SER A 116 -12.01 -3.00 -6.62
CA SER A 116 -11.27 -4.24 -6.84
C SER A 116 -12.17 -5.43 -7.19
N ASP A 117 -11.56 -6.49 -7.70
CA ASP A 117 -12.10 -7.85 -7.61
C ASP A 117 -11.94 -8.43 -6.19
N ASP A 118 -12.42 -9.66 -5.98
CA ASP A 118 -12.33 -10.44 -4.73
C ASP A 118 -10.90 -10.73 -4.26
N ARG A 119 -9.93 -10.51 -5.13
CA ARG A 119 -8.51 -10.67 -4.85
C ARG A 119 -7.82 -9.36 -4.48
N GLY A 120 -8.47 -8.22 -4.67
CA GLY A 120 -7.84 -6.91 -4.46
C GLY A 120 -6.82 -6.54 -5.55
N ILE A 121 -6.81 -7.20 -6.70
CA ILE A 121 -5.74 -7.06 -7.73
C ILE A 121 -6.24 -6.33 -8.97
N LEU A 122 -7.41 -6.72 -9.48
CA LEU A 122 -7.97 -6.13 -10.69
C LEU A 122 -8.89 -4.98 -10.30
N PHE A 123 -8.53 -3.77 -10.70
CA PHE A 123 -9.31 -2.57 -10.42
C PHE A 123 -10.05 -2.09 -11.66
N SER A 124 -11.36 -1.90 -11.53
CA SER A 124 -12.20 -1.30 -12.58
C SER A 124 -12.49 0.16 -12.24
N LYS A 125 -12.28 1.04 -13.22
CA LYS A 125 -12.62 2.46 -13.10
C LYS A 125 -14.11 2.62 -12.88
N SER A 126 -14.49 3.24 -11.77
CA SER A 126 -15.88 3.27 -11.28
C SER A 126 -16.55 4.63 -11.41
N LEU A 127 -15.83 5.73 -11.19
CA LEU A 127 -16.37 7.09 -11.27
C LEU A 127 -15.27 8.12 -11.57
N GLU A 128 -15.62 9.18 -12.33
CA GLU A 128 -14.85 10.42 -12.55
C GLU A 128 -15.67 11.64 -12.14
#